data_AF-A0A9D1AUN9-F1
#
_entry.id   AF-A0A9D1AUN9-F1
#
_cell.length_a   1.000
_cell.length_b   1.000
_cell.length_c   1.000
_cell.angle_alpha   90.00
_cell.angle_beta   90.00
_cell.angle_gamma   90.00
#
_symmetry.space_group_name_H-M   'P 1'
#
loop_
_entity.id
_entity.type
_entity.pdbx_description
1 polymer ?
#
loop_
_entity_poly.entity_id
_entity_poly.type
_entity_poly.pdbx_seq_one_letter_code
_entity_poly.pdbx_strand_id
1 'polypeptide(L)'
;MVEAYLSLAIKSIFVENILLAYFLGMCSFLAVSKKVETAIGLGLAVIFVLTITAPANWALNEFLLGDGALAWASPSLAEVDLSFLNFIS
;
A
#
# COMPACT_ATOMS: atom_id res chain seq x y z
N MET A 1 13.41 -14.06 -24.66
CA MET A 1 14.14 -13.77 -23.40
C MET A 1 13.31 -12.90 -22.48
N VAL A 2 12.83 -11.72 -22.91
CA VAL A 2 11.96 -10.81 -22.13
C VAL A 2 10.66 -11.48 -21.65
N GLU A 3 10.03 -12.30 -22.49
CA GLU A 3 8.80 -13.06 -22.16
C GLU A 3 8.93 -13.90 -20.87
N ALA A 4 10.08 -14.55 -20.67
CA ALA A 4 10.32 -15.40 -19.50
C ALA A 4 10.49 -14.58 -18.22
N TYR A 5 11.16 -13.42 -18.30
CA TYR A 5 11.31 -12.51 -17.17
C TYR A 5 10.00 -11.81 -16.81
N LEU A 6 9.19 -11.45 -17.80
CA LEU A 6 7.88 -10.83 -17.56
C LEU A 6 6.91 -11.81 -16.88
N SER A 7 6.85 -13.05 -17.37
CA SER A 7 6.05 -14.12 -16.76
C SER A 7 6.48 -14.41 -15.31
N LEU A 8 7.79 -14.46 -15.06
CA LEU A 8 8.33 -14.64 -13.72
C LEU A 8 7.96 -13.48 -12.79
N ALA A 9 8.08 -12.24 -13.27
CA ALA A 9 7.74 -11.05 -12.49
C ALA A 9 6.26 -11.02 -12.10
N ILE A 10 5.35 -11.29 -13.05
CA ILE A 10 3.91 -11.31 -12.78
C ILE A 10 3.56 -12.41 -11.77
N LYS A 11 4.11 -13.61 -11.96
CA LYS A 11 3.87 -14.75 -11.06
C LYS A 11 4.39 -14.45 -9.65
N SER A 12 5.59 -13.89 -9.52
CA SER A 12 6.19 -13.61 -8.22
C SER A 12 5.54 -12.44 -7.49
N ILE A 13 5.09 -11.40 -8.20
CA ILE A 13 4.53 -10.18 -7.59
C ILE A 13 3.06 -10.37 -7.19
N PHE A 14 2.25 -11.08 -7.99
CA PHE A 14 0.81 -11.14 -7.78
C PHE A 14 0.28 -12.51 -7.35
N VAL A 15 0.91 -13.60 -7.81
CA VAL A 15 0.40 -14.96 -7.57
C VAL A 15 1.05 -15.58 -6.34
N GLU A 16 2.37 -15.44 -6.20
CA GLU A 16 3.14 -16.05 -5.11
C GLU A 16 3.46 -15.07 -3.98
N ASN A 17 3.01 -13.81 -4.08
CA ASN A 17 3.21 -12.82 -3.03
C ASN A 17 2.21 -13.03 -1.90
N ILE A 18 2.71 -13.60 -0.79
CA ILE A 18 1.91 -13.97 0.36
C ILE A 18 1.20 -12.77 1.03
N LEU A 19 1.78 -11.56 0.94
CA LEU A 19 1.20 -10.35 1.52
C LEU A 19 -0.04 -9.91 0.74
N LEU A 20 0.01 -9.96 -0.59
CA LEU A 20 -1.12 -9.59 -1.43
C LEU A 20 -2.22 -10.66 -1.44
N ALA A 21 -1.84 -11.93 -1.50
CA ALA A 21 -2.79 -13.04 -1.60
C ALA A 21 -3.46 -13.42 -0.28
N TYR A 22 -2.74 -13.29 0.86
CA TYR A 22 -3.25 -13.71 2.17
C TYR A 22 -3.52 -12.57 3.13
N PHE A 23 -2.89 -11.40 3.03
CA PHE A 23 -3.10 -10.33 4.02
C PHE A 23 -4.00 -9.20 3.51
N LEU A 24 -4.01 -8.92 2.21
CA LEU A 24 -4.86 -7.88 1.64
C LEU A 24 -6.30 -8.40 1.45
N GLY A 25 -7.16 -8.13 2.44
CA GLY A 25 -8.60 -8.37 2.33
C GLY A 25 -9.08 -9.76 2.74
N MET A 26 -8.46 -10.43 3.72
CA MET A 26 -8.92 -11.75 4.23
C MET A 26 -10.42 -11.80 4.53
N CYS A 27 -10.93 -10.78 5.22
CA CYS A 27 -12.33 -10.70 5.62
C CYS A 27 -13.28 -10.56 4.42
N SER A 28 -12.90 -9.77 3.41
CA SER A 28 -13.69 -9.57 2.20
C SER A 28 -13.54 -10.73 1.20
N PHE A 29 -12.37 -11.37 1.14
CA PHE A 29 -12.11 -12.59 0.35
C PHE A 29 -12.95 -13.77 0.83
N LEU A 30 -12.98 -14.03 2.15
CA LEU A 30 -13.80 -15.09 2.73
C LEU A 30 -15.29 -14.88 2.46
N ALA A 31 -15.77 -13.63 2.51
CA ALA A 31 -17.17 -13.29 2.27
C ALA A 31 -17.62 -13.42 0.80
N VAL A 32 -16.73 -13.13 -0.16
CA VAL A 32 -17.10 -12.93 -1.57
C VAL A 32 -16.62 -14.09 -2.48
N SER A 33 -15.87 -15.04 -1.94
CA SER A 33 -15.26 -16.19 -2.64
C SER A 33 -16.20 -17.08 -3.48
N LYS A 34 -17.52 -17.09 -3.21
CA LYS A 34 -18.48 -17.95 -3.93
C LYS A 34 -19.01 -17.37 -5.24
N LYS A 35 -18.89 -16.05 -5.48
CA LYS A 35 -19.45 -15.39 -6.67
C LYS A 35 -18.39 -14.55 -7.39
N VAL A 36 -18.09 -14.93 -8.63
CA VAL A 36 -17.03 -14.31 -9.44
C VAL A 36 -17.35 -12.86 -9.80
N GLU A 37 -18.59 -12.54 -10.16
CA GLU A 37 -19.01 -11.15 -10.46
C GLU A 37 -18.75 -10.19 -9.29
N THR A 38 -19.07 -10.62 -8.07
CA THR A 38 -18.84 -9.80 -6.87
C THR A 38 -17.37 -9.69 -6.50
N ALA A 39 -16.57 -10.73 -6.77
CA ALA A 39 -15.13 -10.72 -6.51
C ALA A 39 -14.39 -9.73 -7.43
N ILE A 40 -14.80 -9.65 -8.70
CA ILE A 40 -14.25 -8.67 -9.66
C ILE A 40 -14.56 -7.24 -9.23
N GLY A 41 -15.81 -6.96 -8.82
CA GLY A 41 -16.22 -5.63 -8.34
C GLY A 41 -15.44 -5.19 -7.09
N LEU A 42 -15.25 -6.10 -6.13
CA LEU A 42 -14.43 -5.86 -4.95
C LEU A 42 -12.96 -5.59 -5.31
N GLY A 43 -12.38 -6.39 -6.21
CA GLY A 43 -11.00 -6.21 -6.65
C GLY A 43 -10.76 -4.83 -7.29
N LEU A 44 -11.67 -4.36 -8.14
CA LEU A 44 -11.59 -3.03 -8.74
C LEU A 44 -11.67 -1.92 -7.68
N ALA A 45 -12.56 -2.04 -6.71
CA ALA A 45 -12.69 -1.07 -5.63
C ALA A 45 -11.40 -0.98 -4.79
N VAL A 46 -10.80 -2.13 -4.45
CA VAL A 46 -9.54 -2.18 -3.70
C VAL A 46 -8.39 -1.56 -4.50
N ILE A 47 -8.23 -1.91 -5.78
CA ILE A 47 -7.19 -1.33 -6.64
C ILE A 47 -7.32 0.20 -6.69
N PHE A 48 -8.54 0.71 -6.86
CA PHE A 48 -8.79 2.16 -6.90
C PHE A 48 -8.38 2.85 -5.60
N VAL A 49 -8.80 2.31 -4.44
CA VAL A 49 -8.44 2.89 -3.14
C VAL A 49 -6.94 2.82 -2.91
N LEU A 50 -6.30 1.66 -3.17
CA LEU A 50 -4.86 1.47 -2.97
C LEU A 50 -4.02 2.41 -3.85
N THR A 51 -4.48 2.66 -5.08
CA THR A 51 -3.80 3.56 -6.03
C THR A 51 -3.76 5.00 -5.52
N ILE A 52 -4.74 5.42 -4.70
CA ILE A 52 -4.79 6.76 -4.12
C ILE A 52 -4.08 6.78 -2.76
N THR A 53 -4.32 5.79 -1.91
CA THR A 53 -3.81 5.79 -0.53
C THR A 53 -2.32 5.48 -0.44
N ALA A 54 -1.76 4.65 -1.33
CA ALA A 54 -0.32 4.36 -1.34
C ALA A 54 0.55 5.61 -1.61
N PRO A 55 0.32 6.39 -2.69
CA PRO A 55 1.08 7.62 -2.90
C PRO A 55 0.75 8.70 -1.87
N ALA A 56 -0.48 8.76 -1.37
CA ALA A 56 -0.83 9.68 -0.28
C ALA A 56 -0.04 9.37 1.00
N ASN A 57 0.05 8.11 1.42
CA ASN A 57 0.84 7.71 2.59
C ASN A 57 2.34 7.95 2.38
N TRP A 58 2.85 7.72 1.17
CA TRP A 58 4.23 8.06 0.85
C TRP A 58 4.50 9.56 1.00
N ALA A 59 3.61 10.41 0.47
CA ALA A 59 3.71 11.85 0.64
C ALA A 59 3.63 12.28 2.11
N LEU A 60 2.73 11.69 2.90
CA LEU A 60 2.64 11.98 4.33
C LEU A 60 3.92 11.57 5.08
N ASN A 61 4.50 10.42 4.75
CA ASN A 61 5.74 9.95 5.38
C ASN A 61 6.93 10.87 5.04
N GLU A 62 7.05 11.25 3.77
CA GLU A 62 8.16 12.09 3.28
C GLU A 62 8.05 13.55 3.73
N PHE A 63 6.83 14.10 3.83
CA PHE A 63 6.62 15.54 4.11
C PHE A 63 6.22 15.85 5.56
N LEU A 64 5.82 14.87 6.37
CA LEU A 64 5.30 15.14 7.73
C LEU A 64 5.92 14.27 8.84
N LEU A 65 6.32 13.01 8.57
CA LEU A 65 6.70 12.07 9.64
C LEU A 65 8.21 11.73 9.70
N GLY A 66 8.96 11.89 8.61
CA GLY A 66 10.40 11.62 8.58
C GLY A 66 11.26 12.65 9.32
N ASP A 67 12.48 12.25 9.68
CA ASP A 67 13.52 13.13 10.25
C ASP A 67 13.74 14.36 9.34
N GLY A 68 13.50 15.56 9.86
CA GLY A 68 13.62 16.80 9.08
C GLY A 68 12.49 17.11 8.08
N ALA A 69 11.42 16.30 8.04
CA ALA A 69 10.32 16.48 7.08
C ALA A 69 9.52 17.78 7.28
N LEU A 70 9.50 18.35 8.51
CA LEU A 70 8.89 19.67 8.80
C LEU A 70 9.78 20.88 8.45
N ALA A 71 10.93 20.68 7.81
CA ALA A 71 11.84 21.77 7.42
C ALA A 71 11.16 22.83 6.53
N TRP A 72 10.08 22.49 5.81
CA TRP A 72 9.30 23.42 5.00
C TRP A 72 8.32 24.30 5.81
N ALA A 73 7.97 23.93 7.05
CA ALA A 73 7.01 24.64 7.88
C ALA A 73 7.67 25.60 8.89
N SER A 74 8.82 25.23 9.50
CA SER A 74 9.66 26.18 10.24
C SER A 74 11.07 25.62 10.55
N PRO A 75 12.13 26.45 10.54
CA PRO A 75 13.50 26.00 10.82
C PRO A 75 13.76 25.55 12.27
N SER A 76 12.83 25.79 13.21
CA SER A 76 12.97 25.41 14.62
C SER A 76 12.32 24.08 14.98
N LEU A 77 11.55 23.46 14.07
CA LEU A 77 10.93 22.14 14.23
C LEU A 77 11.65 21.03 13.43
N ALA A 78 12.77 21.36 12.79
CA ALA A 78 13.54 20.41 11.97
C ALA A 78 14.15 19.24 12.75
N GLU A 79 14.24 19.36 14.08
CA GLU A 79 14.82 18.34 14.97
C GLU A 79 13.73 17.57 15.76
N VAL A 80 12.45 17.88 15.55
CA VAL A 80 11.34 17.19 16.23
C VAL A 80 10.96 15.96 15.42
N ASP A 81 11.46 14.81 15.85
CA ASP A 81 11.06 13.50 15.34
C ASP A 81 9.60 13.21 15.75
N LEU A 82 8.69 13.27 14.78
CA LEU A 82 7.29 12.87 14.95
C LEU A 82 7.06 11.41 14.54
N SER A 83 8.14 10.64 14.33
CA SER A 83 8.11 9.22 13.99
C SER A 83 7.38 8.39 15.06
N PHE A 84 7.29 8.91 16.30
CA PHE A 84 6.40 8.39 17.36
C PHE A 84 4.93 8.28 16.94
N LEU A 85 4.41 9.15 16.07
CA LEU A 85 3.04 9.07 15.55
C LEU A 85 2.83 7.88 14.59
N ASN A 86 3.91 7.41 13.95
CA ASN A 86 3.88 6.20 13.11
C ASN A 86 3.60 4.94 13.94
N PHE A 87 3.94 4.95 15.24
CA PHE A 87 3.67 3.84 16.17
C PHE A 87 2.21 3.78 16.67
N ILE A 88 1.38 4.80 16.41
CA ILE A 88 -0.05 4.82 16.81
C ILE A 88 -0.97 4.32 15.68
N SER A 89 -0.49 4.31 14.44
CA SER A 89 -1.21 3.87 13.23
C SER A 89 -1.03 2.40 12.88
#